data_AF-A0A259LGH5-F1
#
_entry.id   AF-A0A259LGH5-F1
#
_cell.length_a   1.000
_cell.length_b   1.000
_cell.length_c   1.000
_cell.angle_alpha   90.00
_cell.angle_beta   90.00
_cell.angle_gamma   90.00
#
_symmetry.space_group_name_H-M   'P 1'
#
loop_
_entity.id
_entity.type
_entity.pdbx_description
1 polymer ?
#
loop_
_entity_poly.entity_id
_entity_poly.type
_entity_poly.pdbx_seq_one_letter_code
_entity_poly.pdbx_strand_id
1 'polypeptide(L)'
;MAIERAFMRVVRKPWGSSDLLPWRAIPPVDGAVGELWFERADSHAPETALLLKLVFTTQPLSIQVHPDDAFARSLGQDHGKAEAWYFLSARPGAQVAIGLNGPLTPPQLRTVIEDRCIAERIQWCDVLKGDVVCIPAGTIHAIGAGLVVAEIQRRSDVTFRLFDYGRTRVNCMLTRRSPQRKWLPFPRKRRRARRGFAGHSIIRSFSRSASCLPTRGSR
;
A
#
# COMPACT_ATOMS: atom_id res chain seq x y z
N MET A 1 -20.22 21.31 12.88
CA MET A 1 -19.34 20.13 12.69
C MET A 1 -18.81 19.74 14.05
N ALA A 2 -19.10 18.52 14.51
CA ALA A 2 -18.45 18.00 15.71
C ALA A 2 -17.05 17.50 15.32
N ILE A 3 -16.01 18.06 15.92
CA ILE A 3 -14.64 17.57 15.80
C ILE A 3 -14.44 16.59 16.95
N GLU A 4 -14.01 15.38 16.65
CA GLU A 4 -13.62 14.40 17.67
C GLU A 4 -12.13 14.10 17.59
N ARG A 5 -11.56 13.70 18.73
CA ARG A 5 -10.21 13.16 18.76
C ARG A 5 -10.26 11.68 18.37
N ALA A 6 -9.55 11.31 17.31
CA ALA A 6 -9.45 9.91 16.90
C ALA A 6 -8.78 9.05 17.98
N PHE A 7 -9.29 7.84 18.16
CA PHE A 7 -8.62 6.80 18.92
C PHE A 7 -7.52 6.17 18.06
N MET A 8 -6.36 5.93 18.66
CA MET A 8 -5.20 5.39 17.96
C MET A 8 -4.89 3.97 18.44
N ARG A 9 -5.13 2.99 17.57
CA ARG A 9 -4.82 1.58 17.81
C ARG A 9 -3.41 1.25 17.29
N VAL A 10 -2.60 0.62 18.14
CA VAL A 10 -1.25 0.14 17.78
C VAL A 10 -1.33 -1.27 17.24
N VAL A 11 -0.77 -1.52 16.05
CA VAL A 11 -0.72 -2.84 15.42
C VAL A 11 0.74 -3.24 15.22
N ARG A 12 1.14 -4.33 15.89
CA ARG A 12 2.51 -4.87 15.80
C ARG A 12 2.67 -5.73 14.57
N LYS A 13 3.83 -5.61 13.92
CA LYS A 13 4.19 -6.37 12.73
C LYS A 13 5.68 -6.70 12.74
N PRO A 14 6.09 -7.86 12.20
CA PRO A 14 7.50 -8.25 12.17
C PRO A 14 8.37 -7.34 11.28
N TRP A 15 7.77 -6.57 10.38
CA TRP A 15 8.43 -5.56 9.55
C TRP A 15 8.38 -4.15 10.12
N GLY A 16 7.82 -3.99 11.33
CA GLY A 16 7.60 -2.70 11.96
C GLY A 16 8.89 -2.04 12.46
N SER A 17 8.74 -0.85 13.04
CA SER A 17 9.82 -0.12 13.71
C SER A 17 9.67 -0.17 15.24
N SER A 18 10.79 -0.21 15.95
CA SER A 18 10.84 -0.01 17.41
C SER A 18 11.01 1.48 17.79
N ASP A 19 11.48 2.30 16.84
CA ASP A 19 11.57 3.76 16.99
C ASP A 19 10.53 4.42 16.09
N LEU A 20 9.54 5.08 16.72
CA LEU A 20 8.47 5.78 16.03
C LEU A 20 8.57 7.29 16.12
N LEU A 21 9.67 7.85 16.67
CA LEU A 21 9.82 9.29 16.74
C LEU A 21 9.97 9.91 15.33
N PRO A 22 9.49 11.14 15.10
CA PRO A 22 8.77 12.01 16.04
C PRO A 22 7.25 11.72 16.13
N TRP A 23 6.76 10.70 15.45
CA TRP A 23 5.32 10.42 15.28
C TRP A 23 4.65 9.94 16.56
N ARG A 24 5.36 9.10 17.32
CA ARG A 24 4.90 8.64 18.63
C ARG A 24 6.06 8.20 19.50
N ALA A 25 6.06 8.61 20.76
CA ALA A 25 6.86 7.93 21.78
C ALA A 25 6.14 6.64 22.18
N ILE A 26 6.81 5.49 22.07
CA ILE A 26 6.32 4.20 22.57
C ILE A 26 7.23 3.77 23.72
N PRO A 27 6.68 3.22 24.82
CA PRO A 27 7.50 2.70 25.92
C PRO A 27 8.50 1.62 25.45
N PRO A 28 9.65 1.47 26.11
CA PRO A 28 10.74 0.59 25.66
C PRO A 28 10.43 -0.92 25.59
N VAL A 29 9.31 -1.35 26.13
CA VAL A 29 9.00 -2.79 26.40
C VAL A 29 8.25 -3.45 25.24
N ASP A 30 8.00 -2.70 24.17
CA ASP A 30 6.94 -3.00 23.21
C ASP A 30 7.53 -3.30 21.83
N GLY A 31 7.43 -4.55 21.39
CA GLY A 31 7.99 -5.04 20.11
C GLY A 31 7.55 -4.25 18.87
N ALA A 32 8.20 -4.48 17.73
CA ALA A 32 8.10 -3.63 16.54
C ALA A 32 6.64 -3.29 16.11
N VAL A 33 6.38 -1.99 15.98
CA VAL A 33 5.08 -1.46 15.53
C VAL A 33 5.11 -1.28 14.03
N GLY A 34 4.19 -1.94 13.34
CA GLY A 34 4.04 -1.79 11.90
C GLY A 34 3.05 -0.71 11.52
N GLU A 35 1.93 -0.62 12.26
CA GLU A 35 0.84 0.28 11.88
C GLU A 35 0.27 0.98 13.12
N LEU A 36 -0.10 2.25 12.96
CA LEU A 36 -0.98 2.99 13.86
C LEU A 36 -2.28 3.27 13.12
N TRP A 37 -3.40 2.78 13.61
CA TRP A 37 -4.71 2.98 12.99
C TRP A 37 -5.45 4.09 13.71
N PHE A 38 -6.03 5.02 12.94
CA PHE A 38 -6.83 6.11 13.46
C PHE A 38 -8.30 5.79 13.24
N GLU A 39 -9.01 5.53 14.34
CA GLU A 39 -10.40 5.09 14.37
C GLU A 39 -11.25 6.10 15.17
N ARG A 40 -12.57 5.99 15.05
CA ARG A 40 -13.48 6.75 15.92
C ARG A 40 -13.28 6.33 17.37
N ALA A 41 -13.35 7.30 18.29
CA ALA A 41 -13.18 7.01 19.71
C ALA A 41 -14.40 6.32 20.33
N ASP A 42 -15.59 6.63 19.82
CA ASP A 42 -16.82 5.94 20.17
C ASP A 42 -16.93 4.62 19.38
N SER A 43 -16.96 3.50 20.10
CA SER A 43 -17.10 2.16 19.53
C SER A 43 -18.49 1.84 18.98
N HIS A 44 -19.50 2.65 19.31
CA HIS A 44 -20.88 2.50 18.83
C HIS A 44 -21.15 3.40 17.62
N ALA A 45 -20.22 4.28 17.28
CA ALA A 45 -20.34 5.11 16.11
C ALA A 45 -20.25 4.27 14.82
N PRO A 46 -20.95 4.68 13.75
CA PRO A 46 -20.81 4.05 12.44
C PRO A 46 -19.35 4.07 11.97
N GLU A 47 -18.94 3.01 11.29
CA GLU A 47 -17.61 2.95 10.69
C GLU A 47 -17.43 4.03 9.63
N THR A 48 -16.22 4.56 9.55
CA THR A 48 -15.85 5.55 8.54
C THR A 48 -15.66 4.90 7.17
N ALA A 49 -16.01 5.60 6.10
CA ALA A 49 -15.78 5.09 4.73
C ALA A 49 -14.28 4.88 4.42
N LEU A 50 -13.41 5.65 5.08
CA LEU A 50 -11.96 5.60 4.94
C LEU A 50 -11.30 5.27 6.28
N LEU A 51 -10.14 4.65 6.21
CA LEU A 51 -9.26 4.41 7.35
C LEU A 51 -7.91 5.08 7.06
N LEU A 52 -7.46 5.90 8.00
CA LEU A 52 -6.11 6.46 8.01
C LEU A 52 -5.21 5.57 8.86
N LYS A 53 -4.02 5.27 8.34
CA LYS A 53 -2.95 4.58 9.07
C LYS A 53 -1.64 5.33 8.93
N LEU A 54 -0.80 5.23 9.95
CA LEU A 54 0.64 5.41 9.78
C LEU A 54 1.30 4.04 9.71
N VAL A 55 2.04 3.79 8.63
CA VAL A 55 2.75 2.54 8.38
C VAL A 55 4.24 2.78 8.51
N PHE A 56 4.91 1.96 9.31
CA PHE A 56 6.34 2.05 9.63
C PHE A 56 7.04 0.80 9.12
N THR A 57 7.96 0.98 8.17
CA THR A 57 8.60 -0.17 7.51
C THR A 57 10.11 -0.19 7.79
N THR A 58 10.58 -1.25 8.41
CA THR A 58 12.02 -1.58 8.51
C THR A 58 12.42 -2.68 7.55
N GLN A 59 11.44 -3.39 7.00
CA GLN A 59 11.57 -4.43 5.98
C GLN A 59 10.47 -4.24 4.92
N PRO A 60 10.65 -4.76 3.70
CA PRO A 60 9.60 -4.72 2.68
C PRO A 60 8.34 -5.45 3.17
N LEU A 61 7.18 -4.90 2.83
CA LEU A 61 5.87 -5.54 3.01
C LEU A 61 5.63 -6.55 1.90
N SER A 62 4.65 -7.44 2.09
CA SER A 62 4.27 -8.41 1.06
C SER A 62 3.89 -7.73 -0.25
N ILE A 63 4.22 -8.36 -1.37
CA ILE A 63 3.67 -8.01 -2.68
C ILE A 63 2.20 -8.42 -2.68
N GLN A 64 1.32 -7.47 -2.96
CA GLN A 64 -0.11 -7.64 -2.77
C GLN A 64 -0.93 -6.98 -3.89
N VAL A 65 -2.19 -7.37 -3.96
CA VAL A 65 -3.20 -6.75 -4.81
C VAL A 65 -4.52 -6.69 -4.06
N HIS A 66 -5.25 -5.60 -4.27
CA HIS A 66 -6.57 -5.38 -3.70
C HIS A 66 -7.66 -5.51 -4.75
N PRO A 67 -8.83 -6.05 -4.40
CA PRO A 67 -9.92 -6.21 -5.35
C PRO A 67 -10.60 -4.89 -5.68
N ASP A 68 -11.21 -4.82 -6.87
CA ASP A 68 -12.19 -3.79 -7.20
C ASP A 68 -13.56 -4.09 -6.57
N ASP A 69 -14.50 -3.15 -6.66
CA ASP A 69 -15.83 -3.29 -6.07
C ASP A 69 -16.61 -4.47 -6.65
N ALA A 70 -16.40 -4.85 -7.91
CA ALA A 70 -17.11 -5.95 -8.53
C ALA A 70 -16.60 -7.30 -8.00
N PHE A 71 -15.29 -7.47 -7.92
CA PHE A 71 -14.68 -8.69 -7.39
C PHE A 71 -14.89 -8.80 -5.88
N ALA A 72 -14.81 -7.70 -5.13
CA ALA A 72 -15.11 -7.70 -3.70
C ALA A 72 -16.53 -8.18 -3.42
N ARG A 73 -17.54 -7.67 -4.14
CA ARG A 73 -18.93 -8.13 -4.01
C ARG A 73 -19.11 -9.61 -4.34
N SER A 74 -18.38 -10.12 -5.33
CA SER A 74 -18.39 -11.55 -5.63
C SER A 74 -17.86 -12.44 -4.50
N LEU A 75 -17.12 -11.86 -3.55
CA LEU A 75 -16.60 -12.50 -2.34
C LEU A 75 -17.44 -12.20 -1.09
N GLY A 76 -18.59 -11.53 -1.26
CA GLY A 76 -19.46 -11.14 -0.14
C GLY A 76 -18.98 -9.91 0.63
N GLN A 77 -18.16 -9.06 0.01
CA GLN A 77 -17.64 -7.83 0.60
C GLN A 77 -18.31 -6.62 -0.05
N ASP A 78 -18.60 -5.57 0.72
CA ASP A 78 -19.36 -4.43 0.21
C ASP A 78 -18.59 -3.67 -0.89
N HIS A 79 -17.28 -3.52 -0.69
CA HIS A 79 -16.42 -2.66 -1.48
C HIS A 79 -15.02 -3.24 -1.69
N GLY A 80 -14.42 -2.86 -2.81
CA GLY A 80 -13.01 -3.07 -3.08
C GLY A 80 -12.14 -2.17 -2.22
N LYS A 81 -10.84 -2.22 -2.45
CA LYS A 81 -9.86 -1.44 -1.69
C LYS A 81 -8.92 -0.69 -2.63
N ALA A 82 -9.05 0.63 -2.60
CA ALA A 82 -8.11 1.56 -3.19
C ALA A 82 -7.42 2.34 -2.05
N GLU A 83 -6.19 2.77 -2.32
CA GLU A 83 -5.33 3.41 -1.33
C GLU A 83 -4.68 4.67 -1.90
N ALA A 84 -4.28 5.56 -1.01
CA ALA A 84 -3.41 6.67 -1.28
C ALA A 84 -2.34 6.75 -0.18
N TRP A 85 -1.10 6.94 -0.59
CA TRP A 85 0.07 6.96 0.27
C TRP A 85 0.69 8.35 0.21
N TYR A 86 0.92 8.93 1.38
CA TYR A 86 1.73 10.13 1.53
C TYR A 86 2.98 9.80 2.34
N PHE A 87 4.15 10.07 1.78
CA PHE A 87 5.42 9.69 2.39
C PHE A 87 5.88 10.74 3.40
N LEU A 88 5.73 10.43 4.68
CA LEU A 88 6.13 11.30 5.79
C LEU A 88 7.64 11.29 6.02
N SER A 89 8.27 10.14 5.77
CA SER A 89 9.72 9.95 5.83
C SER A 89 10.13 8.83 4.88
N ALA A 90 11.28 9.01 4.23
CA ALA A 90 11.91 8.03 3.36
C ALA A 90 13.42 8.03 3.60
N ARG A 91 13.98 6.88 3.97
CA ARG A 91 15.44 6.69 4.05
C ARG A 91 16.06 6.72 2.64
N PRO A 92 17.36 7.04 2.50
CA PRO A 92 18.04 6.92 1.22
C PRO A 92 17.86 5.52 0.60
N GLY A 93 17.48 5.48 -0.68
CA GLY A 93 17.20 4.22 -1.40
C GLY A 93 15.87 3.56 -1.03
N ALA A 94 14.98 4.23 -0.29
CA ALA A 94 13.64 3.70 -0.02
C ALA A 94 12.78 3.73 -1.29
N GLN A 95 12.08 2.63 -1.52
CA GLN A 95 11.33 2.39 -2.75
C GLN A 95 9.94 1.84 -2.45
N VAL A 96 9.04 2.02 -3.41
CA VAL A 96 7.76 1.29 -3.48
C VAL A 96 7.66 0.60 -4.82
N ALA A 97 6.96 -0.54 -4.85
CA ALA A 97 6.65 -1.22 -6.08
C ALA A 97 5.22 -0.92 -6.52
N ILE A 98 5.04 -0.52 -7.78
CA ILE A 98 3.73 -0.18 -8.35
C ILE A 98 3.64 -0.77 -9.75
N GLY A 99 2.76 -1.75 -9.91
CA GLY A 99 2.52 -2.44 -11.17
C GLY A 99 3.63 -3.43 -11.54
N LEU A 100 3.46 -4.00 -12.73
CA LEU A 100 4.41 -4.93 -13.33
C LEU A 100 5.41 -4.17 -14.20
N ASN A 101 6.67 -4.61 -14.23
CA ASN A 101 7.72 -4.04 -15.08
C ASN A 101 7.65 -4.49 -16.56
N GLY A 102 6.62 -5.24 -16.92
CA GLY A 102 6.34 -5.67 -18.27
C GLY A 102 4.98 -6.37 -18.39
N PRO A 103 4.44 -6.54 -19.60
CA PRO A 103 3.16 -7.20 -19.79
C PRO A 103 3.25 -8.68 -19.39
N LEU A 104 2.25 -9.15 -18.64
CA LEU A 104 2.04 -10.56 -18.31
C LEU A 104 0.60 -10.95 -18.61
N THR A 105 0.42 -12.10 -19.25
CA THR A 105 -0.91 -12.74 -19.33
C THR A 105 -1.28 -13.38 -17.99
N PRO A 106 -2.57 -13.60 -17.70
CA PRO A 106 -2.98 -14.25 -16.46
C PRO A 106 -2.32 -15.63 -16.19
N PRO A 107 -2.14 -16.52 -17.20
CA PRO A 107 -1.40 -17.77 -16.99
C PRO A 107 0.07 -17.54 -16.63
N GLN A 108 0.76 -16.61 -17.30
CA GLN A 108 2.16 -16.31 -16.99
C GLN A 108 2.31 -15.70 -15.59
N LEU A 109 1.39 -14.80 -15.21
CA LEU A 109 1.37 -14.21 -13.87
C LEU A 109 1.20 -15.31 -12.80
N ARG A 110 0.31 -16.28 -13.04
CA ARG A 110 0.13 -17.43 -12.14
C ARG A 110 1.42 -18.21 -11.98
N THR A 111 2.08 -18.59 -13.08
CA THR A 111 3.36 -19.32 -13.03
C THR A 111 4.41 -18.55 -12.23
N VAL A 112 4.58 -17.25 -12.50
CA VAL A 112 5.54 -16.40 -11.78
C VAL A 112 5.25 -16.32 -10.28
N ILE A 113 3.98 -16.32 -9.87
CA ILE A 113 3.59 -16.34 -8.45
C ILE A 113 3.89 -17.71 -7.83
N GLU A 114 3.53 -18.80 -8.51
CA GLU A 114 3.74 -20.17 -8.06
C GLU A 114 5.25 -20.49 -7.90
N ASP A 115 6.06 -20.00 -8.84
CA ASP A 115 7.53 -20.12 -8.84
C ASP A 115 8.22 -19.12 -7.90
N ARG A 116 7.45 -18.24 -7.24
CA ARG A 116 7.93 -17.20 -6.31
C ARG A 116 8.85 -16.14 -6.94
N CYS A 117 8.81 -15.97 -8.26
CA CYS A 117 9.62 -14.99 -9.01
C CYS A 117 8.93 -13.63 -9.20
N ILE A 118 7.76 -13.39 -8.60
CA ILE A 118 6.99 -12.14 -8.79
C ILE A 118 7.76 -10.88 -8.38
N ALA A 119 8.68 -10.98 -7.41
CA ALA A 119 9.51 -9.86 -6.98
C ALA A 119 10.40 -9.28 -8.09
N GLU A 120 10.74 -10.09 -9.11
CA GLU A 120 11.52 -9.67 -10.28
C GLU A 120 10.66 -9.07 -11.40
N ARG A 121 9.33 -9.16 -11.27
CA ARG A 121 8.36 -8.76 -12.29
C ARG A 121 7.56 -7.51 -11.91
N ILE A 122 7.83 -6.92 -10.75
CA ILE A 122 7.23 -5.66 -10.31
C ILE A 122 8.15 -4.48 -10.60
N GLN A 123 7.56 -3.30 -10.77
CA GLN A 123 8.29 -2.07 -11.02
C GLN A 123 8.55 -1.33 -9.71
N TRP A 124 9.81 -1.28 -9.28
CA TRP A 124 10.25 -0.47 -8.14
C TRP A 124 10.51 0.97 -8.56
N CYS A 125 10.06 1.90 -7.73
CA CYS A 125 10.20 3.33 -7.91
C CYS A 125 10.76 3.94 -6.62
N ASP A 126 11.77 4.80 -6.74
CA ASP A 126 12.25 5.62 -5.63
C ASP A 126 11.16 6.60 -5.18
N VAL A 127 11.11 6.86 -3.88
CA VAL A 127 10.19 7.83 -3.28
C VAL A 127 10.93 8.73 -2.30
N LEU A 128 10.50 9.98 -2.24
CA LEU A 128 11.01 10.97 -1.32
C LEU A 128 9.94 11.40 -0.32
N LYS A 129 10.37 12.02 0.77
CA LYS A 129 9.46 12.67 1.70
C LYS A 129 8.63 13.72 0.96
N GLY A 130 7.32 13.70 1.19
CA GLY A 130 6.35 14.60 0.58
C GLY A 130 5.72 14.09 -0.71
N ASP A 131 6.21 12.98 -1.27
CA ASP A 131 5.58 12.36 -2.42
C ASP A 131 4.19 11.79 -2.07
N VAL A 132 3.34 11.72 -3.10
CA VAL A 132 2.01 11.10 -3.03
C VAL A 132 1.91 10.05 -4.12
N VAL A 133 1.42 8.87 -3.74
CA VAL A 133 1.13 7.76 -4.66
C VAL A 133 -0.30 7.30 -4.44
N CYS A 134 -1.08 7.18 -5.51
CA CYS A 134 -2.39 6.56 -5.48
C CYS A 134 -2.31 5.14 -6.02
N ILE A 135 -2.95 4.19 -5.32
CA ILE A 135 -3.02 2.78 -5.68
C ILE A 135 -4.48 2.42 -6.01
N PRO A 136 -4.88 2.44 -7.29
CA PRO A 136 -6.17 1.94 -7.70
C PRO A 136 -6.31 0.45 -7.40
N ALA A 137 -7.54 0.02 -7.11
CA ALA A 137 -7.86 -1.40 -6.99
C ALA A 137 -7.42 -2.19 -8.23
N GLY A 138 -6.92 -3.40 -8.02
CA GLY A 138 -6.36 -4.27 -9.05
C GLY A 138 -4.88 -4.03 -9.37
N THR A 139 -4.25 -3.00 -8.80
CA THR A 139 -2.81 -2.73 -8.98
C THR A 139 -1.99 -3.66 -8.09
N ILE A 140 -1.02 -4.38 -8.65
CA ILE A 140 -0.02 -5.12 -7.86
C ILE A 140 0.96 -4.10 -7.28
N HIS A 141 1.20 -4.16 -5.97
CA HIS A 141 2.06 -3.18 -5.30
C HIS A 141 2.73 -3.75 -4.06
N ALA A 142 3.77 -3.05 -3.57
CA ALA A 142 4.43 -3.32 -2.31
C ALA A 142 5.06 -2.04 -1.75
N ILE A 143 5.11 -1.92 -0.42
CA ILE A 143 5.87 -0.86 0.26
C ILE A 143 7.23 -1.44 0.68
N GLY A 144 8.32 -0.80 0.27
CA GLY A 144 9.68 -1.19 0.64
C GLY A 144 10.03 -0.87 2.10
N ALA A 145 11.30 -1.12 2.45
CA ALA A 145 11.83 -0.79 3.77
C ALA A 145 12.20 0.70 3.89
N GLY A 146 12.30 1.19 5.12
CA GLY A 146 12.80 2.53 5.44
C GLY A 146 11.80 3.66 5.20
N LEU A 147 10.50 3.36 5.22
CA LEU A 147 9.43 4.32 4.96
C LEU A 147 8.57 4.55 6.21
N VAL A 148 8.12 5.80 6.35
CA VAL A 148 6.95 6.14 7.17
C VAL A 148 5.88 6.71 6.24
N VAL A 149 4.75 6.03 6.16
CA VAL A 149 3.70 6.32 5.18
C VAL A 149 2.41 6.65 5.91
N ALA A 150 1.78 7.77 5.57
CA ALA A 150 0.37 7.98 5.85
C ALA A 150 -0.45 7.30 4.75
N GLU A 151 -1.05 6.16 5.09
CA GLU A 151 -1.90 5.38 4.19
C GLU A 151 -3.37 5.73 4.45
N ILE A 152 -4.03 6.26 3.43
CA ILE A 152 -5.47 6.50 3.41
C ILE A 152 -6.07 5.43 2.52
N GLN A 153 -6.85 4.52 3.11
CA GLN A 153 -7.46 3.42 2.38
C GLN A 153 -8.98 3.44 2.52
N ARG A 154 -9.69 2.89 1.52
CA ARG A 154 -11.09 2.49 1.73
C ARG A 154 -11.15 1.47 2.86
N ARG A 155 -12.16 1.58 3.74
CA ARG A 155 -12.32 0.63 4.84
C ARG A 155 -12.74 -0.73 4.30
N SER A 156 -11.76 -1.62 4.16
CA SER A 156 -11.88 -2.98 3.65
C SER A 156 -10.64 -3.75 4.08
N ASP A 157 -10.83 -4.98 4.56
CA ASP A 157 -9.76 -5.85 5.04
C ASP A 157 -9.28 -6.85 3.97
N VAL A 158 -9.79 -6.75 2.74
CA VAL A 158 -9.50 -7.71 1.68
C VAL A 158 -8.14 -7.43 1.04
N THR A 159 -7.20 -8.34 1.28
CA THR A 159 -5.83 -8.26 0.74
C THR A 159 -5.41 -9.62 0.19
N PHE A 160 -5.07 -9.68 -1.10
CA PHE A 160 -4.46 -10.85 -1.72
C PHE A 160 -2.95 -10.68 -1.71
N ARG A 161 -2.25 -11.50 -0.92
CA ARG A 161 -0.79 -11.52 -0.92
C ARG A 161 -0.29 -12.50 -1.95
N LEU A 162 0.59 -12.03 -2.82
CA LEU A 162 1.22 -12.82 -3.88
C LEU A 162 2.56 -13.39 -3.43
N PHE A 163 3.32 -12.64 -2.63
CA PHE A 163 4.61 -13.05 -2.11
C PHE A 163 4.99 -12.28 -0.84
N ASP A 164 5.64 -12.96 0.11
CA ASP A 164 5.98 -12.39 1.43
C ASP A 164 7.42 -12.70 1.88
N TYR A 165 8.33 -12.93 0.92
CA TYR A 165 9.76 -13.14 1.16
C TYR A 165 10.07 -14.32 2.09
N GLY A 166 9.27 -15.39 2.02
CA GLY A 166 9.47 -16.58 2.84
C GLY A 166 9.12 -16.43 4.32
N ARG A 167 8.55 -15.30 4.74
CA ARG A 167 8.14 -15.08 6.14
C ARG A 167 6.91 -15.92 6.48
N THR A 168 7.01 -16.72 7.54
CA THR A 168 5.90 -17.53 8.06
C THR A 168 4.89 -16.61 8.75
N ARG A 169 3.64 -16.56 8.27
CA ARG A 169 2.54 -15.82 8.92
C ARG A 169 1.28 -16.67 9.01
N VAL A 170 0.54 -16.48 10.11
CA VAL A 170 -0.70 -17.21 10.43
C VAL A 170 -1.82 -17.01 9.38
N ASN A 171 -1.80 -15.91 8.61
CA ASN A 171 -2.81 -15.62 7.57
C ASN A 171 -2.22 -15.52 6.16
N CYS A 172 -1.35 -16.46 5.77
CA CYS A 172 -1.00 -16.65 4.37
C CYS A 172 -2.09 -17.51 3.69
N MET A 173 -2.99 -16.88 2.92
CA MET A 173 -3.98 -17.59 2.08
C MET A 173 -3.36 -18.34 0.88
N LEU A 174 -2.10 -18.76 1.00
CA LEU A 174 -1.43 -19.65 0.05
C LEU A 174 -1.08 -21.01 0.66
N THR A 175 -1.35 -21.24 1.96
CA THR A 175 -1.15 -22.54 2.60
C THR A 175 -2.43 -23.11 3.17
N ARG A 176 -3.38 -23.41 2.30
CA ARG A 176 -4.24 -24.57 2.48
C ARG A 176 -4.36 -25.24 1.12
N ARG A 177 -3.83 -26.46 0.98
CA ARG A 177 -4.24 -27.40 -0.05
C ARG A 177 -5.76 -27.57 0.09
N SER A 178 -6.53 -26.72 -0.56
CA SER A 178 -7.97 -26.88 -0.72
C SER A 178 -8.17 -27.64 -2.04
N PRO A 179 -8.94 -28.74 -2.06
CA PRO A 179 -9.15 -29.52 -3.28
C PRO A 179 -9.85 -28.62 -4.30
N GLN A 180 -9.25 -28.51 -5.48
CA GLN A 180 -9.86 -28.08 -6.75
C GLN A 180 -11.19 -27.29 -6.62
N ARG A 181 -11.17 -26.10 -6.03
CA ARG A 181 -12.21 -25.12 -6.35
C ARG A 181 -11.75 -24.42 -7.62
N LYS A 182 -12.40 -24.76 -8.73
CA LYS A 182 -12.25 -24.09 -10.03
C LYS A 182 -12.26 -22.58 -9.78
N TRP A 183 -11.10 -21.95 -9.97
CA TRP A 183 -11.00 -20.51 -10.08
C TRP A 183 -11.87 -20.11 -11.28
N LEU A 184 -12.96 -19.39 -11.03
CA LEU A 184 -13.81 -18.87 -12.09
C LEU A 184 -12.96 -17.95 -12.99
N PRO A 185 -13.11 -18.03 -14.32
CA PRO A 185 -12.33 -17.22 -15.24
C PRO A 185 -12.58 -15.72 -14.97
N PHE A 186 -11.52 -14.92 -15.00
CA PHE A 186 -11.60 -13.46 -15.00
C PHE A 186 -12.63 -13.01 -16.05
N PRO A 187 -13.61 -12.14 -15.70
CA PRO A 187 -14.60 -11.68 -16.66
C PRO A 187 -13.91 -10.89 -17.78
N ARG A 188 -14.01 -11.42 -19.01
CA ARG A 188 -13.56 -10.76 -20.24
C ARG A 188 -14.34 -9.45 -20.45
N LYS A 189 -13.72 -8.30 -20.23
CA LYS A 189 -14.26 -7.03 -20.78
C LYS A 189 -14.15 -7.07 -22.30
N ARG A 190 -15.29 -6.95 -22.99
CA ARG A 190 -15.36 -6.78 -24.45
C ARG A 190 -14.57 -5.53 -24.86
N ARG A 191 -13.58 -5.71 -25.75
CA ARG A 191 -12.80 -4.64 -26.37
C ARG A 191 -13.72 -3.74 -27.19
N ARG A 192 -13.70 -2.43 -26.91
CA ARG A 192 -13.89 -1.40 -27.94
C ARG A 192 -12.58 -0.64 -28.05
N ALA A 193 -11.94 -0.76 -29.21
CA ALA A 193 -10.65 -0.17 -29.49
C ALA A 193 -10.76 1.37 -29.53
N ARG A 194 -9.95 2.05 -28.73
CA ARG A 194 -9.37 3.34 -29.10
C ARG A 194 -7.92 3.39 -28.65
N ARG A 195 -7.05 3.64 -29.63
CA ARG A 195 -5.60 3.85 -29.50
C ARG A 195 -5.33 5.12 -28.68
N GLY A 196 -4.25 5.11 -27.91
CA GLY A 196 -3.78 6.26 -27.14
C GLY A 196 -2.94 5.81 -25.94
N PHE A 197 -1.77 5.22 -26.22
CA PHE A 197 -0.76 4.94 -25.21
C PHE A 197 0.04 6.23 -24.97
N ALA A 198 -0.05 6.79 -23.78
CA ALA A 198 0.91 7.76 -23.26
C ALA A 198 0.92 7.64 -21.74
N GLY A 199 1.91 6.91 -21.21
CA GLY A 199 2.15 6.81 -19.78
C GLY A 199 2.39 8.20 -19.20
N HIS A 200 1.52 8.62 -18.29
CA HIS A 200 1.68 9.86 -17.54
C HIS A 200 1.79 9.51 -16.06
N SER A 201 3.00 9.74 -15.54
CA SER A 201 3.43 9.95 -14.15
C SER A 201 2.40 9.67 -13.05
N ILE A 202 2.58 8.53 -12.35
CA ILE A 202 1.83 8.11 -11.16
C ILE A 202 2.38 8.75 -9.87
N ILE A 203 3.52 9.44 -9.94
CA ILE A 203 4.14 10.16 -8.83
C ILE A 203 4.14 11.65 -9.16
N ARG A 204 3.27 12.42 -8.51
CA ARG A 204 3.32 13.89 -8.59
C ARG A 204 4.12 14.42 -7.41
N SER A 205 5.40 14.73 -7.64
CA SER A 205 6.18 15.54 -6.73
C SER A 205 5.74 17.01 -6.89
N PHE A 206 5.21 17.62 -5.83
CA PHE A 206 5.01 19.06 -5.79
C PHE A 206 6.30 19.71 -5.29
N SER A 207 7.26 19.99 -6.18
CA SER A 207 8.38 20.87 -5.82
C SER A 207 7.93 22.33 -5.93
N ARG A 208 7.84 23.02 -4.79
CA ARG A 208 7.78 24.48 -4.79
C ARG A 208 9.20 25.01 -4.99
N SER A 209 9.44 25.62 -6.14
CA SER A 209 10.62 26.44 -6.41
C SER A 209 10.28 27.92 -6.25
N ALA A 210 11.31 28.72 -5.98
CA ALA A 210 11.39 30.18 -5.85
C ALA A 210 11.07 30.73 -4.45
N SER A 211 11.93 31.52 -3.80
CA SER A 211 13.15 32.19 -4.26
C SER A 211 13.99 32.67 -3.06
N CYS A 212 15.30 32.41 -3.11
CA CYS A 212 16.27 33.17 -2.32
C CYS A 212 16.43 34.54 -2.99
N LEU A 213 16.16 35.60 -2.23
CA LEU A 213 16.53 36.97 -2.59
C LEU A 213 18.06 37.11 -2.53
N PRO A 214 18.71 37.77 -3.49
CA PRO A 214 20.10 38.18 -3.32
C PRO A 214 20.17 39.40 -2.41
N THR A 215 21.05 39.31 -1.42
CA THR A 215 21.57 40.42 -0.63
C THR A 215 22.23 41.46 -1.55
N ARG A 216 21.73 42.70 -1.54
CA ARG A 216 22.47 43.85 -2.07
C ARG A 216 23.37 44.40 -0.96
N GLY A 217 24.67 44.31 -1.16
CA GLY A 217 25.70 45.04 -0.43
C GLY A 217 26.35 46.11 -1.32
N SER A 218 26.58 47.28 -0.70
CA SER A 218 27.47 48.41 -1.05
C SER A 218 27.36 49.08 -2.43
N ARG A 219 26.91 50.34 -2.45
CA ARG A 219 27.76 51.54 -2.29
C ARG A 219 26.92 52.70 -1.77
#